data_AF-A0A7C1MUF3-F1
#
_entry.id   AF-A0A7C1MUF3-F1
#
_cell.length_a   1.000
_cell.length_b   1.000
_cell.length_c   1.000
_cell.angle_alpha   90.00
_cell.angle_beta   90.00
_cell.angle_gamma   90.00
#
_symmetry.space_group_name_H-M   'P 1'
#
loop_
_entity.id
_entity.type
_entity.pdbx_description
1 polymer ?
#
loop_
_entity_poly.entity_id
_entity_poly.type
_entity_poly.pdbx_seq_one_letter_code
_entity_poly.pdbx_strand_id
1 'polypeptide(L)'
;MADDNKVIFSMSGVTKTYPGANTPVLKNIYLSFFYGAKIGILGLNGSGKSTLLKIIAGIEKNYQGDVTSSADFSVGYLEQEPQLDDEKTVLEVVKEGAAETVAILDEYNKINEQFGLEEVYSDADKMEKLMNRQAKLQDEIDARGAWELDNKLEVAMDALRTPPSDQKIGVLSGGERRRVALCRLLLQEPDVLLLDEPTNHLDAESVHWLEHHLGQYKGVCRGPRGGALHQKARLFFDQKAVCAVHPW
;
A
#
# COMPACT_ATOMS: atom_id res chain seq x y z
N MET A 1 -5.54 23.76 -17.61
CA MET A 1 -6.56 23.47 -16.59
C MET A 1 -6.75 21.96 -16.64
N ALA A 2 -6.01 21.22 -15.81
CA ALA A 2 -6.18 19.77 -15.72
C ALA A 2 -7.34 19.52 -14.74
N ASP A 3 -8.19 18.57 -15.08
CA ASP A 3 -9.50 18.35 -14.49
C ASP A 3 -9.37 17.65 -13.13
N ASP A 4 -9.13 18.43 -12.07
CA ASP A 4 -9.01 17.96 -10.67
C ASP A 4 -10.32 17.32 -10.12
N ASN A 5 -11.38 17.24 -10.94
CA ASN A 5 -12.70 16.72 -10.55
C ASN A 5 -13.00 15.30 -11.07
N LYS A 6 -12.01 14.57 -11.61
CA LYS A 6 -12.27 13.22 -12.10
C LYS A 6 -12.52 12.25 -10.92
N VAL A 7 -13.74 11.74 -10.85
CA VAL A 7 -14.14 10.71 -9.89
C VAL A 7 -13.41 9.41 -10.23
N ILE A 8 -12.56 8.94 -9.30
CA ILE A 8 -11.79 7.69 -9.47
C ILE A 8 -12.62 6.47 -9.04
N PHE A 9 -13.50 6.65 -8.06
CA PHE A 9 -14.34 5.61 -7.50
C PHE A 9 -15.65 6.20 -6.99
N SER A 10 -16.76 5.52 -7.25
CA SER A 10 -18.08 5.96 -6.82
C SER A 10 -18.92 4.79 -6.31
N MET A 11 -19.60 5.01 -5.20
CA MET A 11 -20.59 4.13 -4.59
C MET A 11 -21.95 4.82 -4.67
N SER A 12 -22.95 4.10 -5.18
CA SER A 12 -24.31 4.58 -5.29
C SER A 12 -25.28 3.61 -4.63
N GLY A 13 -25.93 4.06 -3.55
CA GLY A 13 -26.95 3.30 -2.84
C GLY A 13 -26.43 2.05 -2.14
N VAL A 14 -25.14 2.03 -1.78
CA VAL A 14 -24.52 0.80 -1.28
C VAL A 14 -25.08 0.42 0.10
N THR A 15 -25.65 -0.78 0.18
CA THR A 15 -26.27 -1.31 1.39
C THR A 15 -25.72 -2.70 1.67
N LYS A 16 -25.29 -2.93 2.91
CA LYS A 16 -24.76 -4.22 3.37
C LYS A 16 -25.54 -4.68 4.59
N THR A 17 -26.01 -5.92 4.53
CA THR A 17 -26.63 -6.63 5.64
C THR A 17 -25.94 -7.99 5.78
N TYR A 18 -25.51 -8.33 6.99
CA TYR A 18 -24.93 -9.65 7.24
C TYR A 18 -26.03 -10.71 7.41
N PRO A 19 -25.80 -11.97 7.01
CA PRO A 19 -26.75 -13.05 7.25
C PRO A 19 -27.10 -13.17 8.74
N GLY A 20 -28.39 -13.16 9.07
CA GLY A 20 -28.87 -13.22 10.46
C GLY A 20 -28.96 -11.88 11.19
N ALA A 21 -28.55 -10.76 10.57
CA ALA A 21 -28.77 -9.42 11.11
C ALA A 21 -30.12 -8.85 10.65
N ASN A 22 -30.91 -8.33 11.60
CA ASN A 22 -32.18 -7.65 11.29
C ASN A 22 -31.98 -6.22 10.77
N THR A 23 -30.81 -5.63 11.01
CA THR A 23 -30.48 -4.27 10.59
C THR A 23 -29.27 -4.26 9.66
N PRO A 24 -29.31 -3.44 8.59
CA PRO A 24 -28.15 -3.26 7.72
C PRO A 24 -27.01 -2.60 8.50
N VAL A 25 -25.78 -3.11 8.32
CA VAL A 25 -24.57 -2.52 8.89
C VAL A 25 -24.16 -1.26 8.13
N LEU A 26 -24.44 -1.23 6.83
CA LEU A 26 -24.31 -0.05 5.97
C LEU A 26 -25.63 0.12 5.23
N LYS A 27 -26.19 1.33 5.21
CA LYS A 27 -27.48 1.61 4.59
C LYS A 27 -27.35 2.79 3.63
N ASN A 28 -27.64 2.52 2.35
CA ASN A 28 -27.80 3.53 1.30
C ASN A 28 -26.63 4.52 1.22
N ILE A 29 -25.40 4.01 1.22
CA ILE A 29 -24.18 4.82 1.17
C ILE A 29 -23.98 5.36 -0.24
N TYR A 30 -23.85 6.69 -0.35
CA TYR A 30 -23.41 7.39 -1.54
C TYR A 30 -22.10 8.08 -1.25
N LEU A 31 -21.07 7.74 -2.01
CA LEU A 31 -19.75 8.30 -1.78
C LEU A 31 -18.97 8.30 -3.10
N SER A 32 -18.27 9.39 -3.37
CA SER A 32 -17.38 9.48 -4.52
C SER A 32 -16.00 9.96 -4.06
N PHE A 33 -14.96 9.29 -4.55
CA PHE A 33 -13.58 9.66 -4.30
C PHE A 33 -13.03 10.43 -5.50
N PHE A 34 -12.39 11.54 -5.21
CA PHE A 34 -11.62 12.31 -6.18
C PHE A 34 -10.15 12.00 -6.00
N TYR A 35 -9.41 12.22 -7.07
CA TYR A 35 -7.98 12.04 -7.07
C TYR A 35 -7.29 13.01 -6.07
N GLY A 36 -6.37 12.48 -5.27
CA GLY A 36 -5.65 13.23 -4.21
C GLY A 36 -6.45 13.56 -2.97
N ALA A 37 -7.68 13.06 -2.83
CA ALA A 37 -8.46 13.21 -1.62
C ALA A 37 -7.88 12.36 -0.47
N LYS A 38 -7.64 12.99 0.68
CA LYS A 38 -7.33 12.31 1.95
C LYS A 38 -8.59 12.26 2.79
N ILE A 39 -9.09 11.06 3.06
CA ILE A 39 -10.42 10.87 3.65
C ILE A 39 -10.30 10.05 4.92
N GLY A 40 -10.69 10.65 6.05
CA GLY A 40 -10.88 9.96 7.32
C GLY A 40 -12.32 9.50 7.44
N ILE A 41 -12.51 8.20 7.71
CA ILE A 41 -13.83 7.65 8.04
C ILE A 41 -13.94 7.58 9.57
N LEU A 42 -14.88 8.34 10.13
CA LEU A 42 -15.15 8.36 11.57
C LEU A 42 -16.51 7.73 11.86
N GLY A 43 -16.62 7.06 13.01
CA GLY A 43 -17.83 6.39 13.44
C GLY A 43 -17.60 5.55 14.69
N LEU A 44 -18.68 5.18 15.38
CA LEU A 44 -18.60 4.31 16.56
C LEU A 44 -18.10 2.90 16.20
N ASN A 45 -17.66 2.12 17.19
CA ASN A 45 -17.35 0.71 16.97
C ASN A 45 -18.64 -0.02 16.55
N GLY A 46 -18.56 -0.84 15.49
CA GLY A 46 -19.72 -1.49 14.90
C GLY A 46 -20.53 -0.65 13.90
N SER A 47 -20.11 0.58 13.58
CA SER A 47 -20.78 1.42 12.56
C SER A 47 -20.54 0.98 11.11
N GLY A 48 -19.80 -0.12 10.88
CA GLY A 48 -19.53 -0.63 9.54
C GLY A 48 -18.33 -0.01 8.84
N LYS A 49 -17.44 0.73 9.53
CA LYS A 49 -16.22 1.33 8.95
C LYS A 49 -15.36 0.29 8.22
N SER A 50 -15.01 -0.79 8.91
CA SER A 50 -14.23 -1.90 8.34
C SER A 50 -14.96 -2.57 7.17
N THR A 51 -16.30 -2.69 7.26
CA THR A 51 -17.11 -3.22 6.16
C THR A 51 -17.06 -2.31 4.93
N LEU A 52 -17.13 -1.00 5.12
CA LEU A 52 -17.03 -0.02 4.04
C LEU A 52 -15.65 -0.07 3.38
N LEU A 53 -14.57 -0.10 4.17
CA LEU A 53 -13.21 -0.25 3.66
C LEU A 53 -13.02 -1.56 2.88
N LYS A 54 -13.56 -2.68 3.37
CA LYS A 54 -13.51 -3.98 2.67
C LYS A 54 -14.26 -3.97 1.34
N ILE A 55 -15.36 -3.22 1.23
CA ILE A 55 -16.08 -3.05 -0.04
C ILE A 55 -15.23 -2.23 -1.02
N ILE A 56 -14.61 -1.15 -0.56
CA ILE A 56 -13.73 -0.30 -1.39
C ILE A 56 -12.48 -1.07 -1.84
N ALA A 57 -11.91 -1.90 -0.95
CA ALA A 57 -10.78 -2.77 -1.26
C ALA A 57 -11.15 -3.94 -2.20
N GLY A 58 -12.43 -4.14 -2.52
CA GLY A 58 -12.89 -5.25 -3.36
C GLY A 58 -12.89 -6.62 -2.67
N ILE A 59 -12.62 -6.67 -1.37
CA ILE A 59 -12.62 -7.90 -0.54
C ILE A 59 -14.05 -8.36 -0.26
N GLU A 60 -14.93 -7.43 0.11
CA GLU A 60 -16.34 -7.71 0.36
C GLU A 60 -17.15 -7.39 -0.90
N LYS A 61 -17.71 -8.43 -1.54
CA LYS A 61 -18.45 -8.32 -2.81
C LYS A 61 -19.96 -8.49 -2.66
N ASN A 62 -20.43 -8.94 -1.49
CA ASN A 62 -21.84 -9.21 -1.28
C ASN A 62 -22.51 -7.97 -0.69
N TYR A 63 -22.90 -7.01 -1.52
CA TYR A 63 -23.64 -5.82 -1.13
C TYR A 63 -24.70 -5.50 -2.19
N GLN A 64 -25.66 -4.66 -1.83
CA GLN A 64 -26.62 -4.06 -2.76
C GLN A 64 -26.13 -2.68 -3.19
N GLY A 65 -26.56 -2.19 -4.35
CA GLY A 65 -26.13 -0.91 -4.92
C GLY A 65 -25.00 -1.08 -5.94
N ASP A 66 -24.51 0.05 -6.46
CA ASP A 66 -23.52 0.08 -7.54
C ASP A 66 -22.19 0.65 -7.05
N VAL A 67 -21.10 -0.05 -7.38
CA VAL A 67 -19.72 0.42 -7.18
C VAL A 67 -19.05 0.50 -8.53
N THR A 68 -18.55 1.68 -8.89
CA THR A 68 -17.90 1.96 -10.16
C THR A 68 -16.52 2.52 -9.93
N SER A 69 -15.54 2.04 -10.69
CA SER A 69 -14.18 2.57 -10.75
C SER A 69 -13.89 3.04 -12.17
N SER A 70 -13.27 4.21 -12.33
CA SER A 70 -12.97 4.80 -13.64
C SER A 70 -11.54 4.52 -14.13
N ALA A 71 -10.70 3.88 -13.31
CA ALA A 71 -9.30 3.60 -13.61
C ALA A 71 -8.82 2.29 -12.98
N ASP A 72 -7.81 1.67 -13.61
CA ASP A 72 -6.99 0.63 -13.01
C ASP A 72 -6.04 1.29 -12.00
N PHE A 73 -6.44 1.32 -10.73
CA PHE A 73 -5.61 1.81 -9.62
C PHE A 73 -5.28 0.67 -8.66
N SER A 74 -4.11 0.75 -8.06
CA SER A 74 -3.69 -0.16 -6.99
C SER A 74 -4.30 0.26 -5.65
N VAL A 75 -4.87 -0.69 -4.92
CA VAL A 75 -5.43 -0.45 -3.57
C VAL A 75 -4.61 -1.20 -2.54
N GLY A 76 -4.02 -0.46 -1.62
CA GLY A 76 -3.44 -1.01 -0.41
C GLY A 76 -4.43 -0.94 0.74
N TYR A 77 -4.65 -2.05 1.42
CA TYR A 77 -5.53 -2.12 2.58
C TYR A 77 -4.79 -2.66 3.81
N LEU A 78 -4.76 -1.88 4.89
CA LEU A 78 -4.29 -2.31 6.19
C LEU A 78 -5.47 -2.77 7.04
N GLU A 79 -5.55 -4.08 7.25
CA GLU A 79 -6.50 -4.68 8.17
C GLU A 79 -6.20 -4.32 9.63
N GLN A 80 -7.26 -4.33 10.46
CA GLN A 80 -7.12 -4.16 11.91
C GLN A 80 -6.23 -5.25 12.53
N GLU A 81 -6.40 -6.50 12.07
CA GLU A 81 -5.58 -7.64 12.45
C GLU A 81 -4.90 -8.21 11.20
N PRO A 82 -3.68 -7.74 10.87
CA PRO A 82 -3.02 -8.12 9.65
C PRO A 82 -2.63 -9.60 9.65
N GLN A 83 -2.99 -10.27 8.57
CA GLN A 83 -2.59 -11.64 8.30
C GLN A 83 -1.19 -11.62 7.66
N LEU A 84 -0.19 -12.09 8.41
CA LEU A 84 1.20 -12.24 7.98
C LEU A 84 1.61 -13.71 8.12
N ASP A 85 2.55 -14.15 7.31
CA ASP A 85 3.10 -15.50 7.39
C ASP A 85 4.00 -15.63 8.63
N ASP A 86 3.59 -16.49 9.57
CA ASP A 86 4.25 -16.67 10.86
C ASP A 86 5.67 -17.24 10.75
N GLU A 87 5.98 -17.94 9.65
CA GLU A 87 7.29 -18.55 9.43
C GLU A 87 8.32 -17.58 8.86
N LYS A 88 7.87 -16.48 8.25
CA LYS A 88 8.75 -15.46 7.70
C LYS A 88 9.36 -14.60 8.79
N THR A 89 10.48 -13.99 8.45
CA THR A 89 11.13 -12.94 9.23
C THR A 89 10.51 -11.57 8.93
N VAL A 90 10.72 -10.60 9.83
CA VAL A 90 10.30 -9.22 9.61
C VAL A 90 10.82 -8.68 8.28
N LEU A 91 12.10 -8.90 7.97
CA LEU A 91 12.70 -8.40 6.74
C LEU A 91 12.07 -9.01 5.49
N GLU A 92 11.78 -10.30 5.50
CA GLU A 92 11.12 -10.97 4.38
C GLU A 92 9.73 -10.38 4.11
N VAL A 93 8.93 -10.15 5.16
CA VAL A 93 7.62 -9.51 5.03
C VAL A 93 7.73 -8.07 4.54
N VAL A 94 8.70 -7.30 5.04
CA VAL A 94 8.92 -5.91 4.60
C VAL A 94 9.36 -5.87 3.13
N LYS A 95 10.22 -6.81 2.70
CA LYS A 95 10.65 -6.98 1.30
C LYS A 95 9.51 -7.30 0.34
N GLU A 96 8.45 -7.97 0.78
CA GLU A 96 7.23 -8.15 -0.03
C GLU A 96 6.61 -6.82 -0.46
N GLY A 97 6.85 -5.75 0.31
CA GLY A 97 6.41 -4.40 -0.04
C GLY A 97 7.07 -3.86 -1.30
N ALA A 98 8.29 -4.32 -1.60
CA ALA A 98 9.06 -3.97 -2.79
C ALA A 98 9.31 -5.19 -3.69
N ALA A 99 8.39 -6.15 -3.73
CA ALA A 99 8.59 -7.46 -4.36
C ALA A 99 9.05 -7.37 -5.82
N GLU A 100 8.52 -6.43 -6.62
CA GLU A 100 8.98 -6.22 -8.00
C GLU A 100 10.44 -5.80 -8.07
N THR A 101 10.84 -4.86 -7.22
CA THR A 101 12.21 -4.33 -7.15
C THR A 101 13.17 -5.41 -6.66
N VAL A 102 12.77 -6.18 -5.64
CA VAL A 102 13.54 -7.33 -5.14
C VAL A 102 13.72 -8.38 -6.25
N ALA A 103 12.66 -8.71 -7.00
CA ALA A 103 12.73 -9.68 -8.08
C ALA A 103 13.71 -9.28 -9.19
N ILE A 104 13.75 -7.98 -9.54
CA ILE A 104 14.70 -7.44 -10.52
C ILE A 104 16.15 -7.60 -10.02
N LEU A 105 16.41 -7.26 -8.76
CA LEU A 105 17.74 -7.41 -8.15
C LEU A 105 18.16 -8.88 -8.05
N ASP A 106 17.26 -9.77 -7.65
CA ASP A 106 17.50 -11.21 -7.58
C ASP A 106 17.80 -11.80 -8.96
N GLU A 107 17.09 -11.35 -10.00
CA GLU A 107 17.36 -11.77 -11.37
C GLU A 107 18.73 -11.28 -11.84
N TYR A 108 19.07 -10.01 -11.56
CA TYR A 108 20.38 -9.45 -11.88
C TYR A 108 21.52 -10.24 -11.21
N ASN A 109 21.38 -10.55 -9.92
CA ASN A 109 22.36 -11.34 -9.17
C ASN A 109 22.50 -12.76 -9.73
N LYS A 110 21.39 -13.42 -10.07
CA LYS A 110 21.42 -14.75 -10.72
C LYS A 110 22.12 -14.73 -12.07
N ILE A 111 21.95 -13.67 -12.86
CA ILE A 111 22.67 -13.52 -14.14
C ILE A 111 24.17 -13.33 -13.91
N ASN A 112 24.57 -12.55 -12.89
CA ASN A 112 25.97 -12.41 -12.52
C ASN A 112 26.63 -13.74 -12.15
N GLU A 113 25.93 -14.59 -11.39
CA GLU A 113 26.40 -15.93 -11.06
C GLU A 113 26.54 -16.82 -12.31
N GLN A 114 25.61 -16.72 -13.26
CA GLN A 114 25.64 -17.48 -14.50
C GLN A 114 26.85 -17.13 -15.39
N PHE A 115 27.33 -15.88 -15.37
CA PHE A 115 28.56 -15.51 -16.09
C PHE A 115 29.80 -16.27 -15.61
N GLY A 116 29.78 -16.80 -14.38
CA GLY A 116 30.85 -17.65 -13.85
C GLY A 116 30.83 -19.11 -14.33
N LEU A 117 29.78 -19.54 -15.06
CA LEU A 117 29.61 -20.93 -15.48
C LEU A 117 30.29 -21.22 -16.83
N GLU A 118 30.98 -22.35 -16.92
CA GLU A 118 31.67 -22.80 -18.14
C GLU A 118 30.75 -22.94 -19.33
N GLU A 119 29.53 -23.44 -19.11
CA GLU A 119 28.49 -23.58 -20.13
C GLU A 119 28.01 -22.26 -20.73
N VAL A 120 28.31 -21.14 -20.08
CA VAL A 120 27.90 -19.79 -20.47
C VAL A 120 29.04 -19.06 -21.15
N TYR A 121 30.26 -19.07 -20.60
CA TYR A 121 31.36 -18.35 -21.24
C TYR A 121 31.95 -19.07 -22.46
N SER A 122 31.68 -20.38 -22.61
CA SER A 122 32.06 -21.16 -23.80
C SER A 122 31.08 -21.04 -24.97
N ASP A 123 29.89 -20.47 -24.74
CA ASP A 123 28.80 -20.35 -25.72
C ASP A 123 28.50 -18.86 -25.98
N ALA A 124 28.93 -18.36 -27.13
CA ALA A 124 28.81 -16.96 -27.50
C ALA A 124 27.34 -16.47 -27.55
N ASP A 125 26.42 -17.33 -27.99
CA ASP A 125 24.99 -16.98 -28.09
C ASP A 125 24.34 -16.86 -26.71
N LYS A 126 24.72 -17.72 -25.77
CA LYS A 126 24.26 -17.62 -24.37
C LYS A 126 24.84 -16.41 -23.67
N MET A 127 26.13 -16.14 -23.88
CA MET A 127 26.78 -14.95 -23.32
C MET A 127 26.10 -13.67 -23.82
N GLU A 128 25.85 -13.54 -25.12
CA GLU A 128 25.18 -12.37 -25.69
C GLU A 128 23.75 -12.19 -25.15
N LYS A 129 22.97 -13.29 -25.02
CA LYS A 129 21.62 -13.23 -24.43
C LYS A 129 21.62 -12.76 -22.99
N LEU A 130 22.56 -13.24 -22.17
CA LEU A 130 22.69 -12.82 -20.78
C LEU A 130 23.14 -11.36 -20.66
N MET A 131 24.09 -10.91 -21.47
CA MET A 131 24.51 -9.50 -21.52
C MET A 131 23.34 -8.59 -21.90
N ASN A 132 22.56 -8.96 -22.91
CA ASN A 132 21.37 -8.20 -23.32
C ASN A 132 20.29 -8.16 -22.23
N ARG A 133 20.09 -9.24 -21.48
CA ARG A 133 19.13 -9.26 -20.36
C ARG A 133 19.65 -8.44 -19.19
N GLN A 134 20.93 -8.57 -18.85
CA GLN A 134 21.58 -7.80 -17.79
C GLN A 134 21.51 -6.29 -18.06
N ALA A 135 21.76 -5.85 -19.30
CA ALA A 135 21.66 -4.45 -19.69
C ALA A 135 20.24 -3.88 -19.45
N LYS A 136 19.20 -4.64 -19.83
CA LYS A 136 17.81 -4.24 -19.56
C LYS A 136 17.50 -4.15 -18.07
N LEU A 137 17.97 -5.12 -17.29
CA LEU A 137 17.77 -5.11 -15.83
C LEU A 137 18.53 -3.95 -15.18
N GLN A 138 19.74 -3.63 -15.66
CA GLN A 138 20.50 -2.48 -15.19
C GLN A 138 19.73 -1.17 -15.41
N ASP A 139 19.19 -0.97 -16.62
CA ASP A 139 18.36 0.19 -16.94
C ASP A 139 17.12 0.27 -16.02
N GLU A 140 16.47 -0.86 -15.74
CA GLU A 140 15.32 -0.94 -14.81
C GLU A 140 15.71 -0.66 -13.35
N ILE A 141 16.85 -1.18 -12.90
CA ILE A 141 17.40 -0.96 -11.55
C ILE A 141 17.72 0.52 -11.34
N ASP A 142 18.38 1.15 -12.31
CA ASP A 142 18.76 2.57 -12.24
C ASP A 142 17.52 3.47 -12.31
N ALA A 143 16.55 3.15 -13.17
CA ALA A 143 15.29 3.89 -13.27
C ALA A 143 14.44 3.83 -11.98
N ARG A 144 14.47 2.70 -11.27
CA ARG A 144 13.74 2.52 -9.99
C ARG A 144 14.57 2.95 -8.77
N GLY A 145 15.86 3.25 -8.94
CA GLY A 145 16.79 3.49 -7.84
C GLY A 145 16.83 2.29 -6.88
N ALA A 146 16.89 1.08 -7.44
CA ALA A 146 16.80 -0.18 -6.71
C ALA A 146 18.08 -0.52 -5.92
N TRP A 147 19.23 0.05 -6.28
CA TRP A 147 20.47 -0.08 -5.51
C TRP A 147 20.33 0.43 -4.07
N GLU A 148 19.49 1.43 -3.85
CA GLU A 148 19.22 2.01 -2.54
C GLU A 148 18.08 1.30 -1.80
N LEU A 149 17.62 0.14 -2.29
CA LEU A 149 16.47 -0.55 -1.70
C LEU A 149 16.72 -0.88 -0.23
N ASP A 150 17.85 -1.51 0.10
CA ASP A 150 18.13 -1.91 1.49
C ASP A 150 18.11 -0.72 2.45
N ASN A 151 18.71 0.41 2.05
CA ASN A 151 18.67 1.67 2.80
C ASN A 151 17.22 2.18 2.97
N LYS A 152 16.41 2.16 1.90
CA LYS A 152 14.99 2.53 1.99
C LYS A 152 14.21 1.63 2.95
N LEU A 153 14.47 0.32 2.93
CA LEU A 153 13.82 -0.63 3.84
C LEU A 153 14.23 -0.34 5.29
N GLU A 154 15.52 -0.13 5.56
CA GLU A 154 16.03 0.19 6.90
C GLU A 154 15.43 1.48 7.44
N VAL A 155 15.40 2.55 6.64
CA VAL A 155 14.81 3.84 7.04
C VAL A 155 13.32 3.69 7.36
N ALA A 156 12.57 2.91 6.56
CA ALA A 156 11.15 2.67 6.80
C ALA A 156 10.90 1.83 8.06
N MET A 157 11.73 0.80 8.28
CA MET A 157 11.67 -0.08 9.45
C MET A 157 12.00 0.67 10.75
N ASP A 158 13.05 1.49 10.75
CA ASP A 158 13.46 2.30 11.90
C ASP A 158 12.37 3.32 12.27
N ALA A 159 11.83 4.01 11.26
CA ALA A 159 10.80 5.02 11.46
C ALA A 159 9.49 4.46 12.04
N LEU A 160 9.13 3.23 11.66
CA LEU A 160 7.96 2.54 12.20
C LEU A 160 8.27 1.68 13.42
N ARG A 161 9.52 1.72 13.93
CA ARG A 161 9.96 0.94 15.10
C ARG A 161 9.54 -0.52 14.97
N THR A 162 9.82 -1.10 13.80
CA THR A 162 9.58 -2.53 13.60
C THR A 162 10.56 -3.33 14.45
N PRO A 163 10.21 -4.56 14.85
CA PRO A 163 11.15 -5.45 15.51
C PRO A 163 12.38 -5.76 14.65
N PRO A 164 13.44 -6.37 15.22
CA PRO A 164 14.62 -6.81 14.50
C PRO A 164 14.29 -7.59 13.21
N SER A 165 15.08 -7.33 12.17
CA SER A 165 14.89 -7.87 10.82
C SER A 165 14.86 -9.40 10.74
N ASP A 166 15.61 -10.06 11.61
CA ASP A 166 15.77 -11.52 11.70
C ASP A 166 14.70 -12.20 12.57
N GLN A 167 13.88 -11.42 13.29
CA GLN A 167 12.85 -11.97 14.16
C GLN A 167 11.70 -12.57 13.34
N LYS A 168 11.22 -13.75 13.74
CA LYS A 168 10.06 -14.40 13.12
C LYS A 168 8.75 -13.68 13.44
N ILE A 169 7.83 -13.63 12.49
CA ILE A 169 6.49 -13.04 12.67
C ILE A 169 5.68 -13.79 13.74
N GLY A 170 5.84 -15.12 13.83
CA GLY A 170 5.17 -15.97 14.81
C GLY A 170 5.34 -15.54 16.28
N VAL A 171 6.45 -14.87 16.63
CA VAL A 171 6.76 -14.46 18.01
C VAL A 171 6.36 -13.01 18.32
N LEU A 172 5.88 -12.26 17.33
CA LEU A 172 5.55 -10.85 17.48
C LEU A 172 4.19 -10.64 18.15
N SER A 173 4.10 -9.59 18.96
CA SER A 173 2.82 -9.09 19.48
C SER A 173 1.93 -8.54 18.34
N GLY A 174 0.63 -8.46 18.57
CA GLY A 174 -0.32 -7.93 17.57
C GLY A 174 0.04 -6.49 17.12
N GLY A 175 0.53 -5.65 18.03
CA GLY A 175 1.00 -4.31 17.70
C GLY A 175 2.27 -4.30 16.84
N GLU A 176 3.22 -5.19 17.10
CA GLU A 176 4.43 -5.35 16.29
C GLU A 176 4.10 -5.85 14.89
N ARG A 177 3.26 -6.89 14.77
CA ARG A 177 2.74 -7.38 13.48
C ARG A 177 2.10 -6.26 12.67
N ARG A 178 1.35 -5.41 13.36
CA ARG A 178 0.71 -4.25 12.73
C ARG A 178 1.71 -3.24 12.16
N ARG A 179 2.78 -2.93 12.90
CA ARG A 179 3.83 -2.01 12.41
C ARG A 179 4.57 -2.60 11.21
N VAL A 180 4.84 -3.91 11.23
CA VAL A 180 5.43 -4.63 10.08
C VAL A 180 4.51 -4.60 8.87
N ALA A 181 3.22 -4.88 9.04
CA ALA A 181 2.23 -4.84 7.95
C ALA A 181 2.06 -3.43 7.37
N LEU A 182 2.07 -2.39 8.22
CA LEU A 182 2.04 -1.00 7.79
C LEU A 182 3.30 -0.64 7.00
N CYS A 183 4.48 -1.06 7.47
CA CYS A 183 5.75 -0.85 6.76
C CYS A 183 5.71 -1.48 5.36
N ARG A 184 5.29 -2.75 5.27
CA ARG A 184 5.09 -3.45 3.99
C ARG A 184 4.16 -2.66 3.07
N LEU A 185 3.03 -2.20 3.58
CA LEU A 185 2.02 -1.51 2.79
C LEU A 185 2.49 -0.14 2.27
N LEU A 186 3.23 0.62 3.09
CA LEU A 186 3.75 1.92 2.67
C LEU A 186 4.81 1.77 1.57
N LEU A 187 5.63 0.70 1.64
CA LEU A 187 6.64 0.40 0.62
C LEU A 187 6.04 -0.05 -0.73
N GLN A 188 4.81 -0.58 -0.74
CA GLN A 188 4.11 -0.90 -1.99
C GLN A 188 3.71 0.34 -2.79
N GLU A 189 3.70 1.51 -2.16
CA GLU A 189 3.28 2.79 -2.76
C GLU A 189 1.96 2.71 -3.56
N PRO A 190 0.87 2.08 -3.05
CA PRO A 190 -0.41 2.01 -3.76
C PRO A 190 -1.01 3.39 -4.06
N ASP A 191 -1.79 3.46 -5.14
CA ASP A 191 -2.50 4.68 -5.55
C ASP A 191 -3.56 5.09 -4.51
N VAL A 192 -4.25 4.10 -3.92
CA VAL A 192 -5.25 4.29 -2.87
C VAL A 192 -4.83 3.53 -1.63
N LEU A 193 -4.66 4.25 -0.52
CA LEU A 193 -4.32 3.67 0.77
C LEU A 193 -5.55 3.68 1.70
N LEU A 194 -5.96 2.50 2.14
CA LEU A 194 -7.07 2.27 3.05
C LEU A 194 -6.52 1.77 4.38
N LEU A 195 -6.65 2.58 5.43
CA LEU A 195 -6.12 2.28 6.75
C LEU A 195 -7.25 2.17 7.77
N ASP A 196 -7.45 0.99 8.34
CA ASP A 196 -8.47 0.79 9.38
C ASP A 196 -7.86 1.00 10.79
N GLU A 197 -8.10 2.16 11.41
CA GLU A 197 -7.55 2.55 12.73
C GLU A 197 -6.00 2.53 12.86
N PRO A 198 -5.23 3.12 11.93
CA PRO A 198 -3.77 2.92 11.83
C PRO A 198 -2.95 3.39 13.02
N THR A 199 -3.47 4.30 13.84
CA THR A 199 -2.77 4.85 15.00
C THR A 199 -2.89 3.98 16.26
N ASN A 200 -3.76 2.97 16.25
CA ASN A 200 -3.92 2.11 17.40
C ASN A 200 -2.67 1.22 17.57
N HIS A 201 -2.14 1.15 18.79
CA HIS A 201 -0.86 0.50 19.13
C HIS A 201 0.41 1.18 18.59
N LEU A 202 0.33 2.43 18.12
CA LEU A 202 1.48 3.28 17.85
C LEU A 202 1.76 4.22 19.03
N ASP A 203 3.03 4.54 19.25
CA ASP A 203 3.44 5.61 20.16
C ASP A 203 3.35 6.98 19.46
N ALA A 204 3.44 8.06 20.24
CA ALA A 204 3.27 9.42 19.72
C ALA A 204 4.27 9.77 18.61
N GLU A 205 5.48 9.22 18.67
CA GLU A 205 6.54 9.47 17.69
C GLU A 205 6.26 8.75 16.36
N SER A 206 5.86 7.47 16.40
CA SER A 206 5.47 6.73 15.18
C SER A 206 4.22 7.32 14.54
N VAL A 207 3.27 7.83 15.34
CA VAL A 207 2.10 8.56 14.82
C VAL A 207 2.53 9.82 14.09
N HIS A 208 3.42 10.63 14.68
CA HIS A 208 3.91 11.84 14.03
C HIS A 208 4.67 11.55 12.73
N TRP A 209 5.48 10.49 12.71
CA TRP A 209 6.13 10.04 11.49
C TRP A 209 5.12 9.61 10.43
N LEU A 210 4.11 8.82 10.81
CA LEU A 210 3.05 8.37 9.90
C LEU A 210 2.26 9.55 9.34
N GLU A 211 1.92 10.54 10.16
CA GLU A 211 1.27 11.79 9.74
C GLU A 211 2.11 12.54 8.71
N HIS A 212 3.40 12.69 8.98
CA HIS A 212 4.31 13.37 8.07
C HIS A 212 4.46 12.60 6.75
N HIS A 213 4.62 11.27 6.82
CA HIS A 213 4.71 10.40 5.67
C HIS A 213 3.44 10.43 4.83
N LEU A 214 2.25 10.24 5.44
CA LEU A 214 0.95 10.39 4.78
C LEU A 214 0.73 11.81 4.25
N GLY A 215 1.32 12.82 4.89
CA GLY A 215 1.39 14.20 4.43
C GLY A 215 2.09 14.33 3.09
N GLN A 216 3.24 13.67 2.94
CA GLN A 216 4.09 13.66 1.75
C GLN A 216 3.76 12.55 0.74
N TYR A 217 2.90 11.62 1.12
CA TYR A 217 2.56 10.44 0.33
C TYR A 217 2.04 10.85 -1.04
N LYS A 218 2.72 10.35 -2.07
CA LYS A 218 2.46 10.66 -3.48
C LYS A 218 1.38 9.76 -4.08
N GLY A 219 0.50 9.16 -3.27
CA GLY A 219 -0.72 8.45 -3.69
C GLY A 219 -1.69 9.40 -4.38
N VAL A 220 -1.24 9.86 -5.54
CA VAL A 220 -1.63 10.97 -6.41
C VAL A 220 -0.80 10.70 -7.69
N CYS A 221 -1.22 9.69 -8.46
CA CYS A 221 -0.52 9.19 -9.66
C CYS A 221 -0.30 10.27 -10.74
N ARG A 222 0.92 10.80 -10.85
CA ARG A 222 1.35 11.71 -11.93
C ARG A 222 0.77 11.25 -13.28
N GLY A 223 0.04 12.14 -13.96
CA GLY A 223 -0.33 11.96 -15.36
C GLY A 223 0.91 11.74 -16.26
N PRO A 224 0.71 11.23 -17.49
CA PRO A 224 1.79 10.77 -18.34
C PRO A 224 2.74 11.93 -18.70
N ARG A 225 4.02 11.75 -18.35
CA ARG A 225 5.22 12.47 -18.82
C ARG A 225 5.17 14.01 -18.82
N GLY A 226 5.95 14.59 -17.89
CA GLY A 226 6.58 15.89 -18.06
C GLY A 226 5.80 17.06 -17.44
N GLY A 227 6.27 17.54 -16.30
CA GLY A 227 5.77 18.78 -15.70
C GLY A 227 5.86 18.76 -14.19
N ALA A 228 6.89 19.42 -13.65
CA ALA A 228 6.95 19.75 -12.25
C ALA A 228 5.77 20.67 -11.87
N LEU A 229 4.99 20.31 -10.85
CA LEU A 229 4.14 21.26 -10.14
C LEU A 229 4.07 20.90 -8.67
N HIS A 230 4.71 21.75 -7.87
CA HIS A 230 4.38 21.98 -6.47
C HIS A 230 2.98 22.60 -6.41
N GLN A 231 2.03 21.99 -5.71
CA GLN A 231 0.95 22.73 -5.06
C GLN A 231 0.29 21.94 -3.92
N LYS A 232 -0.14 22.70 -2.91
CA LYS A 232 -0.45 22.34 -1.53
C LYS A 232 -1.78 21.60 -1.39
N ALA A 233 -1.82 20.55 -0.57
CA ALA A 233 -3.00 20.16 0.19
C ALA A 233 -2.57 19.68 1.59
N ARG A 234 -2.84 20.50 2.61
CA ARG A 234 -2.74 20.13 4.03
C ARG A 234 -4.08 19.54 4.46
N LEU A 235 -4.08 18.43 5.19
CA LEU A 235 -5.09 18.22 6.24
C LEU A 235 -4.61 17.22 7.29
N PHE A 236 -4.92 17.61 8.52
CA PHE A 236 -4.41 17.16 9.80
C PHE A 236 -5.16 15.93 10.31
N PHE A 237 -4.44 15.09 11.05
CA PHE A 237 -5.00 14.34 12.17
C PHE A 237 -5.45 15.35 13.23
N ASP A 238 -6.75 15.60 13.30
CA ASP A 238 -7.37 16.22 14.47
C ASP A 238 -8.78 15.64 14.61
N GLN A 239 -9.21 15.44 15.86
CA GLN A 239 -10.45 14.76 16.28
C GLN A 239 -11.75 15.48 15.85
N LYS A 240 -11.73 16.31 14.81
CA LYS A 240 -12.86 17.17 14.37
C LYS A 240 -13.15 17.19 12.88
N ALA A 241 -12.63 16.26 12.08
CA ALA A 241 -13.00 16.13 10.68
C ALA A 241 -14.29 15.30 10.51
N VAL A 242 -15.44 15.94 10.70
CA VAL A 242 -16.76 15.36 10.48
C VAL A 242 -16.99 15.16 8.98
N CYS A 243 -16.76 13.96 8.45
CA CYS A 243 -17.47 13.50 7.26
C CYS A 243 -18.82 12.97 7.76
N ALA A 244 -19.84 13.83 7.74
CA ALA A 244 -21.16 13.50 8.23
C ALA A 244 -21.83 12.49 7.29
N VAL A 245 -21.63 11.20 7.55
CA VAL A 245 -22.57 10.16 7.14
C VAL A 245 -23.85 10.45 7.90
N HIS A 246 -24.74 11.27 7.34
CA HIS A 246 -26.01 11.63 7.96
C HIS A 246 -26.86 10.36 8.10
N PRO A 247 -27.15 9.90 9.34
CA PRO A 247 -28.15 8.88 9.56
C PRO A 247 -29.50 9.60 9.77
N TRP A 248 -30.42 9.41 8.84
CA TRP A 248 -31.86 9.53 9.12
C TRP A 248 -32.56 8.33 8.50
#